data_AF-A0A4R4W865-F1
#
_entry.id   AF-A0A4R4W865-F1
#
_cell.length_a   1.000
_cell.length_b   1.000
_cell.length_c   1.000
_cell.angle_alpha   90.00
_cell.angle_beta   90.00
_cell.angle_gamma   90.00
#
_symmetry.space_group_name_H-M   'P 1'
#
loop_
_entity.id
_entity.type
_entity.pdbx_description
1 polymer ?
#
loop_
_entity_poly.entity_id
_entity_poly.type
_entity_poly.pdbx_seq_one_letter_code
_entity_poly.pdbx_strand_id
1 'polypeptide(L)'
;MLDTTSLRDAYRALLDAAATVAGASDTKPAPPGEWNADQILAHVSLVNAATITAISGVAAGTITTYDNRTALDTWTINRVIKLAGGSTGLRHRIRLQADALCALGGPMLSQTEFDTLIPTLLLSHDTALVDQPLPLRDLITGLAEVEIPGHTQQLLALLPNAATTS
;
A
#
# COMPACT_ATOMS: atom_id res chain seq x y z
N MET A 1 8.70 -19.84 3.83
CA MET A 1 7.48 -19.34 3.17
C MET A 1 6.72 -18.53 4.19
N LEU A 2 6.35 -17.31 3.82
CA LEU A 2 5.43 -16.50 4.61
C LEU A 2 4.00 -16.93 4.27
N ASP A 3 3.12 -16.99 5.27
CA ASP A 3 1.69 -17.16 5.00
C ASP A 3 1.14 -15.84 4.44
N THR A 4 0.75 -15.84 3.16
CA THR A 4 0.24 -14.64 2.48
C THR A 4 -1.29 -14.47 2.62
N THR A 5 -1.94 -15.29 3.45
CA THR A 5 -3.39 -15.19 3.70
C THR A 5 -3.77 -13.82 4.25
N SER A 6 -3.06 -13.32 5.25
CA SER A 6 -3.30 -11.99 5.82
C SER A 6 -3.12 -10.87 4.78
N LEU A 7 -2.07 -10.94 3.97
CA LEU A 7 -1.82 -9.96 2.90
C LEU A 7 -2.93 -9.98 1.84
N ARG A 8 -3.38 -11.18 1.43
CA ARG A 8 -4.47 -11.34 0.46
C ARG A 8 -5.78 -10.77 1.01
N ASP A 9 -6.10 -11.07 2.26
CA ASP A 9 -7.31 -10.58 2.91
C ASP A 9 -7.29 -9.05 3.08
N ALA A 10 -6.14 -8.48 3.43
CA ALA A 10 -5.95 -7.03 3.54
C ALA A 10 -6.19 -6.33 2.19
N TYR A 11 -5.63 -6.84 1.08
CA TYR A 11 -5.87 -6.25 -0.24
C TYR A 11 -7.31 -6.41 -0.72
N ARG A 12 -7.96 -7.54 -0.42
CA ARG A 12 -9.40 -7.70 -0.71
C ARG A 12 -10.20 -6.62 0.01
N ALA A 13 -9.98 -6.46 1.32
CA ALA A 13 -10.67 -5.45 2.12
C ALA A 13 -10.43 -4.02 1.59
N LEU A 14 -9.19 -3.69 1.22
CA LEU A 14 -8.86 -2.40 0.62
C LEU A 14 -9.63 -2.16 -0.69
N LEU A 15 -9.63 -3.14 -1.59
CA LEU A 15 -10.29 -3.02 -2.90
C LEU A 15 -11.82 -2.94 -2.77
N ASP A 16 -12.40 -3.67 -1.81
CA ASP A 16 -13.83 -3.60 -1.47
C ASP A 16 -14.19 -2.23 -0.89
N ALA A 17 -13.38 -1.69 0.02
CA ALA A 17 -13.55 -0.34 0.56
C ALA A 17 -13.45 0.72 -0.55
N ALA A 18 -12.46 0.60 -1.43
CA ALA A 18 -12.29 1.50 -2.57
C ALA A 18 -13.47 1.44 -3.55
N ALA A 19 -14.02 0.24 -3.81
CA ALA A 19 -15.21 0.08 -4.62
C ALA A 19 -16.46 0.68 -3.97
N THR A 20 -16.60 0.53 -2.65
CA THR A 20 -17.69 1.13 -1.86
C THR A 20 -17.65 2.65 -1.94
N VAL A 21 -16.50 3.27 -1.71
CA VAL A 21 -16.31 4.72 -1.80
C VAL A 21 -16.59 5.23 -3.22
N ALA A 22 -16.11 4.53 -4.26
CA ALA A 22 -16.36 4.92 -5.65
C ALA A 22 -17.83 4.79 -6.09
N GLY A 23 -18.61 3.91 -5.44
CA GLY A 23 -20.03 3.72 -5.71
C GLY A 23 -20.97 4.57 -4.84
N ALA A 24 -20.44 5.31 -3.86
CA ALA A 24 -21.25 6.14 -2.98
C ALA A 24 -21.76 7.38 -3.71
N SER A 25 -23.05 7.69 -3.55
CA SER A 25 -23.66 8.91 -4.12
C SER A 25 -23.09 10.19 -3.51
N ASP A 26 -22.62 10.12 -2.27
CA ASP A 26 -21.96 11.20 -1.54
C ASP A 26 -20.72 10.67 -0.83
N THR A 27 -19.64 11.44 -0.89
CA THR A 27 -18.43 11.24 -0.09
C THR A 27 -18.13 12.53 0.68
N LYS A 28 -17.61 12.38 1.90
CA LYS A 28 -17.09 13.53 2.63
C LYS A 28 -15.82 14.01 1.92
N PRO A 29 -15.62 15.34 1.78
CA PRO A 29 -14.33 15.85 1.37
C PRO A 29 -13.28 15.41 2.39
N ALA A 30 -12.08 15.10 1.90
CA ALA A 30 -10.95 14.85 2.78
C ALA A 30 -10.70 16.11 3.65
N PRO A 31 -10.42 15.96 4.95
CA PRO A 31 -10.03 17.09 5.79
C PRO A 31 -8.84 17.87 5.20
N PRO A 32 -8.66 19.15 5.52
CA PRO A 32 -7.48 19.90 5.09
C PRO A 32 -6.19 19.20 5.53
N GLY A 33 -5.28 18.95 4.57
CA GLY A 33 -4.03 18.23 4.81
C GLY A 33 -4.13 16.70 4.67
N GLU A 34 -5.33 16.15 4.57
CA GLU A 34 -5.57 14.73 4.35
C GLU A 34 -5.76 14.39 2.87
N TRP A 35 -5.65 13.10 2.55
CA TRP A 35 -5.79 12.60 1.19
C TRP A 35 -7.23 12.23 0.84
N ASN A 36 -7.61 12.53 -0.41
CA ASN A 36 -8.83 11.98 -1.01
C ASN A 36 -8.63 10.51 -1.45
N ALA A 37 -9.71 9.86 -1.89
CA ALA A 37 -9.68 8.44 -2.29
C ALA A 37 -8.63 8.12 -3.37
N ASP A 38 -8.52 8.96 -4.40
CA ASP A 38 -7.54 8.75 -5.49
C ASP A 38 -6.10 8.90 -5.00
N GLN A 39 -5.84 9.86 -4.10
CA GLN A 39 -4.53 10.04 -3.47
C GLN A 39 -4.15 8.87 -2.58
N ILE A 40 -5.07 8.34 -1.77
CA ILE A 40 -4.85 7.14 -0.95
C ILE A 40 -4.50 5.94 -1.85
N LEU A 41 -5.28 5.71 -2.92
CA LEU A 41 -5.03 4.59 -3.82
C LEU A 41 -3.71 4.75 -4.60
N ALA A 42 -3.36 5.96 -5.01
CA ALA A 42 -2.09 6.23 -5.66
C ALA A 42 -0.90 6.01 -4.73
N HIS A 43 -1.02 6.45 -3.46
CA HIS A 43 -0.04 6.17 -2.42
C HIS A 43 0.16 4.66 -2.24
N VAL A 44 -0.92 3.89 -2.02
CA VAL A 44 -0.83 2.43 -1.89
C VAL A 44 -0.19 1.78 -3.12
N SER A 45 -0.53 2.24 -4.32
CA SER A 45 0.09 1.70 -5.54
C SER A 45 1.60 1.97 -5.64
N LEU A 46 2.07 3.10 -5.10
CA LEU A 46 3.49 3.46 -5.02
C LEU A 46 4.21 2.63 -3.95
N VAL A 47 3.61 2.47 -2.77
CA VAL A 47 4.11 1.59 -1.71
C VAL A 47 4.25 0.16 -2.22
N ASN A 48 3.22 -0.37 -2.87
CA ASN A 48 3.27 -1.70 -3.49
C ASN A 48 4.42 -1.82 -4.51
N ALA A 49 4.65 -0.79 -5.33
CA ALA A 49 5.74 -0.80 -6.30
C ALA A 49 7.12 -0.79 -5.63
N ALA A 50 7.29 -0.03 -4.55
CA ALA A 50 8.51 -0.05 -3.74
C ALA A 50 8.75 -1.43 -3.12
N THR A 51 7.73 -2.06 -2.54
CA THR A 51 7.82 -3.41 -1.97
C THR A 51 8.16 -4.46 -3.02
N ILE A 52 7.51 -4.43 -4.19
CA ILE A 52 7.84 -5.32 -5.31
C ILE A 52 9.30 -5.14 -5.76
N THR A 53 9.78 -3.89 -5.81
CA THR A 53 11.17 -3.58 -6.17
C THR A 53 12.15 -4.14 -5.14
N ALA A 54 11.86 -3.99 -3.84
CA ALA A 54 12.65 -4.55 -2.76
C ALA A 54 12.72 -6.08 -2.85
N ILE A 55 11.57 -6.75 -3.01
CA ILE A 55 11.51 -8.21 -3.16
C ILE A 55 12.28 -8.68 -4.38
N SER A 56 12.04 -8.04 -5.54
CA SER A 56 12.72 -8.42 -6.79
C SER A 56 14.23 -8.22 -6.68
N GLY A 57 14.66 -7.16 -6.00
CA GLY A 57 16.07 -6.87 -5.77
C GLY A 57 16.76 -7.94 -4.92
N VAL A 58 16.12 -8.37 -3.83
CA VAL A 58 16.59 -9.49 -2.99
C VAL A 58 16.63 -10.80 -3.78
N ALA A 59 15.56 -11.14 -4.49
CA ALA A 59 15.47 -12.37 -5.28
C ALA A 59 16.54 -12.43 -6.39
N ALA A 60 16.90 -11.28 -6.95
CA ALA A 60 17.96 -11.17 -7.95
C ALA A 60 19.38 -11.11 -7.36
N GLY A 61 19.54 -11.10 -6.03
CA GLY A 61 20.82 -10.92 -5.36
C GLY A 61 21.45 -9.55 -5.56
N THR A 62 20.63 -8.53 -5.85
CA THR A 62 21.08 -7.14 -6.09
C THR A 62 20.99 -6.29 -4.83
N ILE A 63 21.80 -5.23 -4.77
CA ILE A 63 21.70 -4.24 -3.70
C ILE A 63 20.39 -3.47 -3.89
N THR A 64 19.52 -3.54 -2.89
CA THR A 64 18.21 -2.88 -2.89
C THR A 64 17.99 -2.08 -1.61
N THR A 65 17.11 -1.09 -1.69
CA THR A 65 16.70 -0.23 -0.57
C THR A 65 15.19 -0.09 -0.57
N TYR A 66 14.61 0.14 0.61
CA TYR A 66 13.21 0.48 0.73
C TYR A 66 13.08 1.94 1.21
N ASP A 67 12.44 2.79 0.40
CA ASP A 67 12.24 4.20 0.71
C ASP A 67 10.84 4.64 0.24
N ASN A 68 9.97 5.04 1.17
CA ASN A 68 8.61 5.42 0.86
C ASN A 68 8.41 6.92 0.55
N ARG A 69 9.46 7.75 0.54
CA ARG A 69 9.32 9.21 0.29
C ARG A 69 8.67 9.52 -1.05
N THR A 70 8.96 8.72 -2.07
CA THR A 70 8.32 8.84 -3.39
C THR A 70 6.81 8.58 -3.32
N ALA A 71 6.36 7.73 -2.39
CA ALA A 71 4.94 7.47 -2.15
C ALA A 71 4.24 8.59 -1.38
N LEU A 72 4.99 9.53 -0.76
CA LEU A 72 4.45 10.69 -0.04
C LEU A 72 4.47 11.98 -0.86
N ASP A 73 5.27 12.03 -1.92
CA ASP A 73 5.38 13.20 -2.78
C ASP A 73 4.08 13.47 -3.55
N THR A 74 3.47 14.63 -3.28
CA THR A 74 2.18 15.01 -3.87
C THR A 74 2.25 15.14 -5.39
N TRP A 75 3.39 15.57 -5.95
CA TRP A 75 3.55 15.63 -7.40
C TRP A 75 3.51 14.23 -8.03
N THR A 76 4.23 13.29 -7.44
CA THR A 76 4.27 11.88 -7.87
C THR A 76 2.90 11.21 -7.72
N ILE A 77 2.22 11.41 -6.59
CA ILE A 77 0.86 10.92 -6.36
C ILE A 77 -0.07 11.41 -7.48
N ASN A 78 -0.12 12.71 -7.72
CA ASN A 78 -1.00 13.29 -8.74
C ASN A 78 -0.67 12.80 -10.15
N ARG A 79 0.63 12.61 -10.45
CA ARG A 79 1.07 12.02 -11.71
C ARG A 79 0.57 10.58 -11.88
N VAL A 80 0.66 9.76 -10.82
CA VAL A 80 0.19 8.37 -10.85
C VAL A 80 -1.32 8.30 -11.03
N ILE A 81 -2.10 9.15 -10.34
CA ILE A 81 -3.56 9.25 -10.55
C ILE A 81 -3.87 9.50 -12.03
N LYS A 82 -3.21 10.49 -12.63
CA LYS A 82 -3.41 10.84 -14.04
C LYS A 82 -3.05 9.69 -14.98
N LEU A 83 -1.89 9.05 -14.77
CA LEU A 83 -1.43 7.93 -15.62
C LEU A 83 -2.30 6.69 -15.49
N ALA A 84 -2.90 6.47 -14.32
CA ALA A 84 -3.83 5.37 -14.10
C ALA A 84 -5.24 5.67 -14.62
N GLY A 85 -5.58 6.91 -14.97
CA GLY A 85 -6.95 7.28 -15.36
C GLY A 85 -7.91 7.33 -14.16
N GLY A 86 -7.41 7.74 -12.99
CA GLY A 86 -8.19 7.88 -11.76
C GLY A 86 -8.49 6.56 -11.04
N SER A 87 -9.45 6.59 -10.10
CA SER A 87 -9.82 5.49 -9.20
C SER A 87 -9.90 4.11 -9.87
N THR A 88 -10.57 3.99 -11.01
CA THR A 88 -10.79 2.69 -11.67
C THR A 88 -9.48 2.05 -12.10
N GLY A 89 -8.59 2.80 -12.74
CA GLY A 89 -7.29 2.24 -13.14
C GLY A 89 -6.33 2.07 -11.96
N LEU A 90 -6.44 2.89 -10.91
CA LEU A 90 -5.68 2.68 -9.66
C LEU A 90 -6.07 1.36 -8.99
N ARG A 91 -7.38 1.07 -8.84
CA ARG A 91 -7.86 -0.21 -8.30
C ARG A 91 -7.40 -1.39 -9.15
N HIS A 92 -7.45 -1.26 -10.48
CA HIS A 92 -6.94 -2.29 -11.38
C HIS A 92 -5.44 -2.52 -11.17
N ARG A 93 -4.65 -1.46 -11.08
CA ARG A 93 -3.21 -1.52 -10.86
C ARG A 93 -2.88 -2.15 -9.51
N ILE A 94 -3.55 -1.74 -8.44
CA ILE A 94 -3.38 -2.31 -7.08
C ILE A 94 -3.68 -3.80 -7.08
N ARG A 95 -4.77 -4.23 -7.74
CA ARG A 95 -5.11 -5.66 -7.85
C ARG A 95 -3.97 -6.48 -8.47
N LEU A 96 -3.40 -6.02 -9.58
CA LEU A 96 -2.27 -6.69 -10.23
C LEU A 96 -1.02 -6.72 -9.34
N GLN A 97 -0.75 -5.63 -8.61
CA GLN A 97 0.37 -5.56 -7.67
C GLN A 97 0.15 -6.47 -6.46
N ALA A 98 -1.07 -6.56 -5.95
CA ALA A 98 -1.45 -7.46 -4.86
C ALA A 98 -1.26 -8.93 -5.26
N ASP A 99 -1.67 -9.30 -6.48
CA ASP A 99 -1.45 -10.64 -7.02
C ASP A 99 0.06 -10.96 -7.08
N ALA A 100 0.88 -10.02 -7.56
CA ALA A 100 2.33 -10.17 -7.61
C ALA A 100 2.95 -10.29 -6.21
N LEU A 101 2.55 -9.44 -5.26
CA LEU A 101 3.06 -9.48 -3.88
C LEU A 101 2.68 -10.76 -3.15
N CYS A 102 1.45 -11.25 -3.33
CA CYS A 102 1.02 -12.53 -2.76
C CYS A 102 1.78 -13.73 -3.36
N ALA A 103 2.13 -13.68 -4.64
CA ALA A 103 2.93 -14.71 -5.29
C ALA A 103 4.39 -14.69 -4.83
N LEU A 104 5.00 -13.49 -4.82
CA LEU A 104 6.39 -13.28 -4.42
C LEU A 104 6.62 -13.55 -2.93
N GLY A 105 5.70 -13.10 -2.05
CA GLY A 105 5.75 -13.37 -0.61
C GLY A 105 5.42 -14.83 -0.24
N GLY A 106 4.95 -15.64 -1.19
CA GLY A 106 4.61 -17.04 -0.99
C GLY A 106 5.82 -17.98 -1.18
N PRO A 107 5.69 -19.05 -2.00
CA PRO A 107 6.72 -20.09 -2.11
C PRO A 107 7.97 -19.66 -2.90
N MET A 108 7.99 -18.47 -3.51
CA MET A 108 9.07 -18.06 -4.41
C MET A 108 10.36 -17.67 -3.69
N LEU A 109 10.30 -17.27 -2.42
CA LEU A 109 11.47 -16.88 -1.63
C LEU A 109 11.84 -17.95 -0.58
N SER A 110 13.14 -18.16 -0.46
CA SER A 110 13.78 -18.92 0.61
C SER A 110 13.76 -18.15 1.94
N GLN A 111 14.04 -18.84 3.04
CA GLN A 111 14.17 -18.19 4.36
C GLN A 111 15.30 -17.15 4.37
N THR A 112 16.42 -17.43 3.70
CA THR A 112 17.55 -16.51 3.58
C THR A 112 17.18 -15.21 2.88
N GLU A 113 16.37 -15.28 1.82
CA GLU A 113 15.86 -14.07 1.14
C GLU A 113 14.92 -13.28 2.06
N PHE A 114 14.04 -13.95 2.79
CA PHE A 114 13.18 -13.30 3.78
C PHE A 114 13.96 -12.62 4.93
N ASP A 115 15.11 -13.18 5.32
CA ASP A 115 15.98 -12.66 6.38
C ASP A 115 16.99 -11.62 5.88
N THR A 116 17.01 -11.32 4.59
CA THR A 116 17.90 -10.32 4.02
C THR A 116 17.54 -8.94 4.56
N LEU A 117 18.53 -8.27 5.17
CA LEU A 117 18.38 -6.92 5.70
C LEU A 117 18.42 -5.89 4.56
N ILE A 118 17.37 -5.08 4.49
CA ILE A 118 17.21 -4.03 3.49
C ILE A 118 17.34 -2.68 4.19
N PRO A 119 18.27 -1.80 3.78
CA PRO A 119 18.29 -0.42 4.23
C PRO A 119 16.92 0.22 3.99
N THR A 120 16.25 0.61 5.08
CA THR A 120 14.84 1.00 5.06
C THR A 120 14.65 2.39 5.66
N LEU A 121 13.99 3.25 4.91
CA LEU A 121 13.49 4.55 5.36
C LEU A 121 11.97 4.59 5.18
N LEU A 122 11.24 4.65 6.30
CA LEU A 122 9.79 4.81 6.35
C LEU A 122 9.45 6.12 7.03
N LEU A 123 8.78 7.00 6.29
CA LEU A 123 8.19 8.22 6.83
C LEU A 123 6.67 8.10 6.91
N SER A 124 6.08 8.76 7.91
CA SER A 124 4.65 9.09 7.97
C SER A 124 4.52 10.52 8.44
N HIS A 125 3.80 11.37 7.71
CA HIS A 125 3.66 12.80 8.02
C HIS A 125 5.01 13.48 8.32
N ASP A 126 5.99 13.30 7.43
CA ASP A 126 7.37 13.80 7.56
C ASP A 126 8.16 13.30 8.79
N THR A 127 7.59 12.38 9.56
CA THR A 127 8.23 11.77 10.73
C THR A 127 8.82 10.42 10.35
N ALA A 128 10.09 10.22 10.65
CA ALA A 128 10.74 8.92 10.46
C ALA A 128 10.21 7.91 11.47
N LEU A 129 9.54 6.87 10.97
CA LEU A 129 9.10 5.72 11.74
C LEU A 129 10.19 4.63 11.78
N VAL A 130 10.91 4.47 10.68
CA VAL A 130 12.04 3.55 10.54
C VAL A 130 13.13 4.25 9.74
N ASP A 131 14.35 4.22 10.27
CA ASP A 131 15.58 4.62 9.59
C ASP A 131 16.70 3.66 9.99
N GLN A 132 16.54 2.41 9.60
CA GLN A 132 17.48 1.32 9.90
C GLN A 132 17.22 0.12 8.97
N PRO A 133 18.18 -0.80 8.81
CA PRO A 133 17.95 -2.03 8.06
C PRO A 133 16.85 -2.88 8.69
N LEU A 134 15.92 -3.38 7.88
CA LEU A 134 14.89 -4.34 8.29
C LEU A 134 14.95 -5.62 7.44
N PRO A 135 14.66 -6.79 8.02
CA PRO A 135 14.41 -8.01 7.25
C PRO A 135 13.32 -7.81 6.19
N LEU A 136 13.47 -8.38 5.01
CA LEU A 136 12.44 -8.32 3.96
C LEU A 136 11.08 -8.82 4.46
N ARG A 137 11.06 -9.87 5.29
CA ARG A 137 9.83 -10.39 5.91
C ARG A 137 9.06 -9.32 6.68
N ASP A 138 9.76 -8.40 7.36
CA ASP A 138 9.13 -7.39 8.20
C ASP A 138 8.46 -6.30 7.36
N LEU A 139 8.99 -6.01 6.17
CA LEU A 139 8.33 -5.12 5.20
C LEU A 139 7.00 -5.72 4.70
N ILE A 140 6.97 -7.03 4.43
CA ILE A 140 5.76 -7.72 3.96
C ILE A 140 4.72 -7.83 5.08
N THR A 141 5.16 -8.17 6.29
CA THR A 141 4.30 -8.22 7.48
C THR A 141 3.73 -6.83 7.79
N GLY A 142 4.56 -5.78 7.80
CA GLY A 142 4.12 -4.40 8.02
C GLY A 142 3.11 -3.92 6.98
N LEU A 143 3.28 -4.34 5.72
CA LEU A 143 2.30 -4.07 4.67
C LEU A 143 0.95 -4.72 4.95
N ALA A 144 0.94 -5.99 5.33
CA ALA A 144 -0.27 -6.76 5.59
C ALA A 144 -1.02 -6.33 6.87
N GLU A 145 -0.27 -6.02 7.93
CA GLU A 145 -0.84 -5.82 9.28
C GLU A 145 -1.07 -4.34 9.63
N VAL A 146 -0.36 -3.41 9.00
CA VAL A 146 -0.39 -1.99 9.35
C VAL A 146 -0.83 -1.13 8.17
N GLU A 147 -0.04 -1.14 7.09
CA GLU A 147 -0.19 -0.17 6.00
C GLU A 147 -1.53 -0.33 5.26
N ILE A 148 -1.81 -1.52 4.73
CA ILE A 148 -3.03 -1.78 3.95
C ILE A 148 -4.28 -1.66 4.82
N PRO A 149 -4.33 -2.22 6.06
CA PRO A 149 -5.46 -1.97 6.96
C PRO A 149 -5.66 -0.49 7.30
N GLY A 150 -4.58 0.27 7.55
CA GLY A 150 -4.65 1.70 7.84
C GLY A 150 -5.29 2.50 6.71
N HIS A 151 -4.87 2.27 5.46
CA HIS A 151 -5.49 2.94 4.31
C HIS A 151 -6.89 2.44 3.97
N THR A 152 -7.22 1.19 4.32
CA THR A 152 -8.59 0.69 4.25
C THR A 152 -9.51 1.50 5.17
N GLN A 153 -9.09 1.72 6.42
CA GLN A 153 -9.82 2.55 7.37
C GLN A 153 -9.93 4.01 6.90
N GLN A 154 -8.84 4.57 6.35
CA GLN A 154 -8.82 5.92 5.81
C GLN A 154 -9.81 6.09 4.65
N LEU A 155 -9.91 5.13 3.74
CA LEU A 155 -10.93 5.13 2.67
C LEU A 155 -12.34 5.11 3.24
N LEU A 156 -12.62 4.21 4.19
CA LEU A 156 -13.95 4.10 4.80
C LEU A 156 -14.35 5.36 5.57
N ALA A 157 -13.39 6.09 6.14
CA ALA A 157 -13.65 7.37 6.81
C ALA A 157 -14.16 8.48 5.87
N LEU A 158 -13.95 8.33 4.56
CA LEU A 158 -14.52 9.23 3.54
C LEU A 158 -16.03 9.03 3.34
N LEU A 159 -16.61 7.93 3.85
CA LEU A 159 -18.04 7.73 3.78
C LEU A 159 -18.77 8.59 4.84
N PRO A 160 -20.00 9.04 4.56
CA PRO A 160 -20.84 9.64 5.58
C PRO A 160 -21.09 8.64 6.71
N ASN A 161 -21.09 9.11 7.96
CA ASN A 161 -21.54 8.26 9.07
C ASN A 161 -23.01 7.97 8.80
N ALA A 162 -23.43 6.70 8.84
CA ALA A 162 -24.85 6.37 8.75
C ALA A 162 -25.59 7.25 9.77
N ALA A 163 -26.47 8.14 9.28
CA ALA A 163 -27.25 8.98 10.16
C ALA A 163 -28.00 8.03 11.11
N THR A 164 -27.70 8.11 12.40
CA THR A 164 -28.51 7.51 13.45
C THR A 164 -29.87 8.18 13.37
N THR A 165 -30.78 7.60 12.58
CA THR A 165 -32.21 7.90 12.65
C THR A 165 -32.65 7.47 14.05
N SER A 166 -32.81 8.46 14.94
CA SER A 166 -33.53 8.31 16.20
C SER A 166 -35.03 8.23 15.94
#